data_AF-A0A8K0VW23-F1
#
_entry.id   AF-A0A8K0VW23-F1
#
_cell.length_a   1.000
_cell.length_b   1.000
_cell.length_c   1.000
_cell.angle_alpha   90.00
_cell.angle_beta   90.00
_cell.angle_gamma   90.00
#
_symmetry.space_group_name_H-M   'P 1'
#
loop_
_entity.id
_entity.type
_entity.pdbx_description
1 polymer ?
#
loop_
_entity_poly.entity_id
_entity_poly.type
_entity_poly.pdbx_seq_one_letter_code
_entity_poly.pdbx_strand_id
1 'polypeptide(L)'
;VGYCFGGKHVMRLAQAPLTAAVAFHPSFVEATDMDGVSIPLYAGLAACDDMVPASLATDLRGWATSRMANESLFTLEIYPNVGHGFAARPDTKDEIVKEQYIKAFKRTVTYLAKHTNAVS
;
A
#
# COMPACT_ATOMS: atom_id res chain seq x y z
N VAL A 1 -6.32 -6.78 1.97
CA VAL A 1 -6.01 -5.74 0.96
C VAL A 1 -6.96 -4.58 1.17
N GLY A 2 -6.50 -3.33 1.10
CA GLY A 2 -7.31 -2.13 1.29
C GLY A 2 -7.03 -1.05 0.24
N TYR A 3 -8.06 -0.27 -0.11
CA TYR A 3 -8.00 0.77 -1.15
C TYR A 3 -8.58 2.09 -0.60
N CYS A 4 -7.96 3.24 -0.90
CA CYS A 4 -8.43 4.56 -0.45
C CYS A 4 -8.61 4.59 1.08
N PHE A 5 -9.83 4.84 1.58
CA PHE A 5 -10.18 4.76 2.99
C PHE A 5 -9.87 3.39 3.60
N GLY A 6 -10.12 2.31 2.86
CA GLY A 6 -9.75 0.96 3.28
C GLY A 6 -8.24 0.73 3.34
N GLY A 7 -7.45 1.55 2.63
CA GLY A 7 -5.98 1.53 2.66
C GLY A 7 -5.43 1.95 4.03
N LYS A 8 -5.97 3.01 4.63
CA LYS A 8 -5.67 3.36 6.03
C LYS A 8 -6.04 2.23 6.98
N HIS A 9 -7.23 1.68 6.82
CA HIS A 9 -7.76 0.69 7.76
C HIS A 9 -6.99 -0.64 7.69
N VAL A 10 -6.50 -1.05 6.52
CA VAL A 10 -5.66 -2.26 6.45
C VAL A 10 -4.27 -2.03 7.07
N MET A 11 -3.71 -0.82 7.01
CA MET A 11 -2.49 -0.47 7.75
C MET A 11 -2.73 -0.54 9.26
N ARG A 12 -3.84 0.05 9.74
CA ARG A 12 -4.26 -0.06 11.15
C ARG A 12 -4.49 -1.51 11.59
N LEU A 13 -5.15 -2.32 10.75
CA LEU A 13 -5.42 -3.73 11.05
C LEU A 13 -4.14 -4.58 11.06
N ALA A 14 -3.08 -4.17 10.35
CA ALA A 14 -1.78 -4.84 10.37
C ALA A 14 -1.06 -4.76 11.73
N GLN A 15 -1.60 -3.99 12.68
CA GLN A 15 -1.17 -4.00 14.09
C GLN A 15 -1.74 -5.21 14.86
N ALA A 16 -2.78 -5.84 14.32
CA ALA A 16 -3.33 -7.11 14.78
C ALA A 16 -2.72 -8.28 13.98
N PRO A 17 -2.86 -9.55 14.41
CA PRO A 17 -2.24 -10.69 13.75
C PRO A 17 -2.88 -11.01 12.39
N LEU A 18 -2.35 -10.37 11.34
CA LEU A 18 -2.52 -10.75 9.93
C LEU A 18 -1.26 -11.47 9.44
N THR A 19 -1.36 -12.24 8.35
CA THR A 19 -0.17 -12.83 7.72
C THR A 19 0.59 -11.81 6.85
N ALA A 20 -0.14 -10.96 6.11
CA ALA A 20 0.40 -9.91 5.27
C ALA A 20 -0.70 -8.87 4.96
N ALA A 21 -0.30 -7.63 4.68
CA ALA A 21 -1.19 -6.53 4.33
C ALA A 21 -0.74 -5.81 3.06
N VAL A 22 -1.72 -5.30 2.30
CA VAL A 22 -1.49 -4.56 1.05
C VAL A 22 -2.48 -3.40 1.02
N ALA A 23 -1.97 -2.17 0.91
CA ALA A 23 -2.72 -0.93 0.82
C ALA A 23 -2.42 -0.23 -0.51
N PHE A 24 -3.46 0.23 -1.20
CA PHE A 24 -3.32 1.03 -2.43
C PHE A 24 -3.99 2.40 -2.30
N HIS A 25 -3.29 3.43 -2.78
CA HIS A 25 -3.68 4.85 -2.74
C HIS A 25 -4.40 5.21 -1.42
N PRO A 26 -3.80 4.91 -0.25
CA PRO A 26 -4.48 5.06 1.03
C PRO A 26 -4.72 6.55 1.34
N SER A 27 -5.88 6.87 1.90
CA SER A 27 -6.25 8.25 2.26
C SER A 27 -6.32 8.43 3.77
N PHE A 28 -6.07 9.66 4.23
CA PHE A 28 -6.14 10.05 5.65
C PHE A 28 -5.19 9.26 6.57
N VAL A 29 -4.09 8.75 6.01
CA VAL A 29 -3.09 7.98 6.77
C VAL A 29 -2.39 8.92 7.76
N GLU A 30 -2.25 8.44 8.98
CA GLU A 30 -1.57 9.12 10.07
C GLU A 30 -0.41 8.25 10.56
N ALA A 31 0.54 8.87 11.24
CA ALA A 31 1.71 8.15 11.76
C ALA A 31 1.33 6.95 12.66
N THR A 32 0.22 7.07 13.41
CA THR A 32 -0.26 6.00 14.30
C THR A 32 -0.81 4.77 13.58
N ASP A 33 -1.07 4.85 12.28
CA ASP A 33 -1.47 3.67 11.49
C ASP A 33 -0.31 2.67 11.28
N MET A 34 0.93 3.12 11.49
CA MET A 34 2.15 2.31 11.34
C MET A 34 2.71 1.77 12.67
N ASP A 35 2.15 2.22 13.81
CA ASP A 35 2.66 1.88 15.15
C ASP A 35 2.60 0.37 15.40
N GLY A 36 3.75 -0.25 15.72
CA GLY A 36 3.84 -1.64 16.14
C GLY A 36 3.52 -2.67 15.05
N VAL A 37 3.34 -2.25 13.79
CA VAL A 37 3.15 -3.20 12.67
C VAL A 37 4.37 -4.12 12.59
N SER A 38 4.11 -5.43 12.70
CA SER A 38 5.12 -6.49 12.78
C SER A 38 4.96 -7.56 11.71
N ILE A 39 4.16 -7.25 10.68
CA ILE A 39 3.85 -8.14 9.56
C ILE A 39 4.20 -7.47 8.23
N PRO A 40 4.45 -8.23 7.15
CA PRO A 40 4.71 -7.68 5.82
C PRO A 40 3.61 -6.73 5.35
N LEU A 41 3.95 -5.47 5.12
CA LEU A 41 3.04 -4.43 4.66
C LEU A 41 3.53 -3.83 3.35
N TYR A 42 2.73 -3.97 2.29
CA TYR A 42 2.94 -3.30 1.01
C TYR A 42 2.05 -2.05 0.89
N ALA A 43 2.62 -0.92 0.51
CA ALA A 43 1.91 0.30 0.15
C ALA A 43 2.20 0.68 -1.31
N GLY A 44 1.15 0.75 -2.14
CA GLY A 44 1.20 1.26 -3.50
C GLY A 44 0.59 2.65 -3.60
N LEU A 45 1.40 3.67 -3.94
CA LEU A 45 0.95 5.05 -4.11
C LEU A 45 0.81 5.40 -5.60
N ALA A 46 -0.14 6.29 -5.90
CA ALA A 46 -0.24 6.92 -7.21
C ALA A 46 0.67 8.16 -7.26
N ALA A 47 1.45 8.32 -8.33
CA ALA A 47 2.37 9.46 -8.47
C ALA A 47 1.65 10.80 -8.70
N CYS A 48 0.44 10.76 -9.26
CA CYS A 48 -0.38 11.93 -9.57
C CYS A 48 -1.62 12.00 -8.65
N ASP A 49 -1.46 11.60 -7.39
CA ASP A 49 -2.55 11.58 -6.42
C ASP A 49 -2.67 12.93 -5.69
N ASP A 50 -3.54 13.80 -6.22
CA ASP A 50 -3.80 15.12 -5.62
C ASP A 50 -4.75 15.06 -4.39
N MET A 51 -5.25 13.87 -4.02
CA MET A 51 -6.11 13.69 -2.84
C MET A 51 -5.32 13.49 -1.54
N VAL A 52 -4.00 13.27 -1.63
CA VAL A 52 -3.13 13.03 -0.49
C VAL A 52 -1.96 14.02 -0.48
N PRO A 53 -1.33 14.27 0.68
CA PRO A 53 -0.15 15.12 0.71
C PRO A 53 0.98 14.56 -0.15
N ALA A 54 1.68 15.42 -0.90
CA ALA A 54 2.86 15.03 -1.66
C ALA A 54 3.98 14.44 -0.79
N SER A 55 3.97 14.73 0.52
CA SER A 55 4.89 14.18 1.50
C SER A 55 4.63 12.72 1.86
N LEU A 56 3.45 12.16 1.53
CA LEU A 56 3.00 10.86 2.04
C LEU A 56 4.01 9.71 1.81
N ALA A 57 4.71 9.71 0.67
CA ALA A 57 5.74 8.71 0.38
C ALA A 57 6.95 8.81 1.33
N THR A 58 7.37 10.04 1.65
CA THR A 58 8.46 10.29 2.60
C THR A 58 8.01 10.02 4.03
N ASP A 59 6.78 10.41 4.36
CA ASP A 59 6.17 10.19 5.67
C ASP A 59 6.06 8.69 5.97
N LEU A 60 5.53 7.89 5.03
CA LEU A 60 5.42 6.44 5.18
C LEU A 60 6.78 5.76 5.40
N ARG A 61 7.84 6.20 4.69
CA ARG A 61 9.20 5.69 4.92
C ARG A 61 9.70 6.04 6.32
N GLY A 62 9.53 7.30 6.74
CA GLY A 62 9.93 7.75 8.07
C GLY A 62 9.18 7.01 9.19
N TRP A 63 7.88 6.78 9.02
CA TRP A 63 7.06 6.03 9.96
C TRP A 63 7.41 4.54 9.96
N ALA A 64 7.72 3.94 8.80
CA ALA A 64 8.20 2.55 8.76
C ALA A 64 9.48 2.37 9.58
N THR A 65 10.46 3.27 9.44
CA THR A 65 11.71 3.22 10.22
C THR A 65 11.51 3.50 11.70
N SER A 66 10.62 4.43 12.06
CA SER A 66 10.48 4.90 13.46
C SER A 66 9.41 4.22 14.28
N ARG A 67 8.42 3.56 13.66
CA ARG A 67 7.18 3.10 14.33
C ARG A 67 6.86 1.63 14.10
N MET A 68 7.31 1.02 13.01
CA MET A 68 7.13 -0.42 12.81
C MET A 68 8.10 -1.22 13.68
N ALA A 69 7.76 -2.47 13.95
CA ALA A 69 8.65 -3.38 14.69
C ALA A 69 9.93 -3.69 13.91
N ASN A 70 9.86 -3.69 12.58
CA ASN A 70 10.99 -3.88 11.68
C ASN A 70 10.70 -3.23 10.33
N GLU A 71 11.52 -2.27 9.92
CA GLU A 71 11.35 -1.54 8.66
C GLU A 71 11.46 -2.44 7.42
N SER A 72 12.18 -3.57 7.50
CA SER A 72 12.35 -4.48 6.35
C SER A 72 11.07 -5.22 5.96
N LEU A 73 10.04 -5.17 6.80
CA LEU A 73 8.70 -5.68 6.51
C LEU A 73 7.87 -4.71 5.66
N PHE A 74 8.31 -3.45 5.52
CA PHE A 74 7.61 -2.45 4.72
C PHE A 74 8.10 -2.44 3.28
N THR A 75 7.17 -2.41 2.34
CA THR A 75 7.45 -2.21 0.92
C THR A 75 6.62 -1.04 0.41
N LEU A 76 7.28 -0.05 -0.19
CA LEU A 76 6.63 1.11 -0.81
C LEU A 76 6.93 1.13 -2.31
N GLU A 77 5.88 1.21 -3.14
CA GLU A 77 6.01 1.37 -4.59
C GLU A 77 5.17 2.57 -5.05
N ILE A 78 5.74 3.41 -5.90
CA ILE A 78 5.05 4.55 -6.51
C ILE A 78 4.76 4.20 -7.98
N TYR A 79 3.50 4.33 -8.37
CA TYR A 79 3.02 4.02 -9.71
C TYR A 79 2.94 5.31 -10.54
N PRO A 80 3.70 5.41 -11.64
CA PRO A 80 3.75 6.63 -12.45
C PRO A 80 2.47 6.82 -13.27
N ASN A 81 2.16 8.08 -13.63
CA ASN A 81 1.08 8.44 -14.55
C ASN A 81 -0.33 7.99 -14.15
N VAL A 82 -0.55 7.73 -12.86
CA VAL A 82 -1.85 7.36 -12.33
C VAL A 82 -2.20 8.24 -11.14
N GLY A 83 -3.49 8.57 -11.04
CA GLY A 83 -4.05 9.32 -9.92
C GLY A 83 -4.75 8.43 -8.91
N HIS A 84 -5.49 9.07 -8.00
CA HIS A 84 -6.24 8.38 -6.96
C HIS A 84 -7.20 7.33 -7.54
N GLY A 85 -7.32 6.18 -6.87
CA GLY A 85 -8.28 5.13 -7.26
C GLY A 85 -7.81 4.18 -8.37
N PHE A 86 -6.63 4.40 -8.97
CA PHE A 86 -6.14 3.61 -10.12
C PHE A 86 -6.14 2.09 -9.88
N ALA A 87 -5.94 1.66 -8.63
CA ALA A 87 -5.84 0.25 -8.26
C ALA A 87 -7.20 -0.41 -7.96
N ALA A 88 -8.29 0.35 -7.95
CA ALA A 88 -9.64 -0.14 -7.63
C ALA A 88 -10.69 0.18 -8.70
N ARG A 89 -10.61 1.37 -9.30
CA ARG A 89 -11.53 1.86 -10.33
C ARG A 89 -10.75 2.57 -11.46
N PRO A 90 -9.91 1.84 -12.22
CA PRO A 90 -9.15 2.43 -13.31
C PRO A 90 -10.05 2.94 -14.42
N ASP A 91 -9.66 4.03 -15.09
CA ASP A 91 -10.13 4.31 -16.45
C ASP A 91 -9.44 3.35 -17.41
N THR A 92 -10.13 2.28 -17.80
CA THR A 92 -9.55 1.24 -18.65
C THR A 92 -9.45 1.62 -20.13
N LYS A 93 -9.93 2.81 -20.52
CA LYS A 93 -9.75 3.34 -21.89
C LYS A 93 -8.37 3.96 -22.06
N ASP A 94 -7.76 4.41 -20.98
CA ASP A 94 -6.37 4.84 -20.95
C ASP A 94 -5.49 3.59 -20.76
N GLU A 95 -4.68 3.28 -21.78
CA GLU A 95 -3.81 2.10 -21.75
C GLU A 95 -2.73 2.20 -20.66
N ILE A 96 -2.23 3.40 -20.32
CA ILE A 96 -1.26 3.58 -19.24
C ILE A 96 -1.91 3.25 -17.89
N VAL A 97 -3.12 3.76 -17.64
CA VAL A 97 -3.85 3.49 -16.40
C VAL A 97 -4.17 2.00 -16.27
N LYS A 98 -4.61 1.37 -17.36
CA LYS A 98 -4.89 -0.07 -17.43
C LYS A 98 -3.65 -0.92 -17.15
N GLU A 99 -2.50 -0.56 -17.71
CA GLU A 99 -1.23 -1.25 -17.45
C GLU A 99 -0.82 -1.14 -15.98
N GLN A 100 -0.89 0.05 -15.38
CA GLN A 100 -0.59 0.23 -13.96
C GLN A 100 -1.57 -0.51 -13.05
N TYR A 101 -2.85 -0.56 -13.41
CA TYR A 101 -3.85 -1.37 -12.69
C TYR A 101 -3.51 -2.87 -12.73
N ILE A 102 -3.20 -3.41 -13.91
CA ILE A 102 -2.78 -4.82 -14.06
C ILE A 102 -1.51 -5.09 -13.25
N LYS A 103 -0.55 -4.15 -13.27
CA LYS A 103 0.69 -4.24 -12.49
C LYS A 103 0.38 -4.27 -10.99
N ALA A 104 -0.46 -3.37 -10.48
CA ALA A 104 -0.88 -3.32 -9.08
C ALA A 104 -1.56 -4.62 -8.63
N PHE A 105 -2.44 -5.17 -9.47
CA PHE A 105 -3.08 -6.46 -9.23
C PHE A 105 -2.05 -7.60 -9.13
N LYS A 106 -1.13 -7.71 -10.12
CA LYS A 106 -0.06 -8.72 -10.10
C LYS A 106 0.84 -8.59 -8.87
N ARG A 107 1.23 -7.35 -8.51
CA ARG A 107 2.02 -7.07 -7.30
C ARG A 107 1.31 -7.55 -6.04
N THR A 108 0.00 -7.30 -5.93
CA THR A 108 -0.82 -7.80 -4.81
C THR A 108 -0.74 -9.32 -4.69
N VAL A 109 -1.03 -10.04 -5.78
CA VAL A 109 -1.05 -11.51 -5.79
C VAL A 109 0.34 -12.08 -5.46
N THR A 110 1.39 -11.57 -6.10
CA THR A 110 2.76 -12.00 -5.84
C THR A 110 3.20 -11.72 -4.40
N TYR A 111 2.89 -10.54 -3.87
CA TYR A 111 3.26 -10.16 -2.51
C TYR A 111 2.56 -11.04 -1.48
N LEU A 112 1.24 -11.24 -1.61
CA LEU A 112 0.49 -12.12 -0.72
C LEU A 112 1.01 -13.55 -0.81
N ALA A 113 1.13 -14.13 -2.02
CA ALA A 113 1.62 -15.50 -2.18
C ALA A 113 2.99 -15.73 -1.54
N LYS A 114 3.93 -14.77 -1.69
CA LYS A 114 5.26 -14.84 -1.06
C LYS A 114 5.18 -14.94 0.47
N HIS A 115 4.24 -14.23 1.08
CA HIS A 115 4.16 -14.10 2.54
C HIS A 115 3.11 -15.02 3.19
N THR A 116 2.18 -15.59 2.42
CA THR A 116 1.16 -16.53 2.93
C THR A 116 1.49 -17.99 2.66
N ASN A 117 2.29 -18.31 1.65
CA ASN A 117 2.64 -19.71 1.32
C ASN A 117 3.83 -20.25 2.15
N ALA A 118 4.33 -19.49 3.12
CA ALA A 118 5.44 -19.88 4.00
C ALA A 118 5.01 -20.68 5.24
N VAL A 119 3.78 -21.20 5.27
CA VAL A 119 3.30 -22.07 6.35
C VAL A 119 3.05 -23.47 5.79
N SER A 120 4.05 -24.32 5.92
CA SER A 120 3.93 -25.78 5.99
C SER A 120 4.84 -26.28 7.09
#